data_AF-A0A519TND0-F1
#
_entry.id   AF-A0A519TND0-F1
#
_cell.length_a   1.000
_cell.length_b   1.000
_cell.length_c   1.000
_cell.angle_alpha   90.00
_cell.angle_beta   90.00
_cell.angle_gamma   90.00
#
_symmetry.space_group_name_H-M   'P 1'
#
loop_
_entity.id
_entity.type
_entity.pdbx_description
1 polymer ?
#
loop_
_entity_poly.entity_id
_entity_poly.type
_entity_poly.pdbx_seq_one_letter_code
_entity_poly.pdbx_strand_id
1 'polypeptide(L)'
;MTQLALTNLEPAEAAEIVLGYLAGEELTKGQTDQLAHQMQTEKLWEENPNFALHQKFFNATQLLYDAYNGKFPHPQAVEFKVKVTAADPADLALLDHEPAAALLRLLGPGLSDRALLHRLFGDQLAGGEFPEANSILWQLTPSEKTADSAVYDIVSSDYWLEEFKFADTYEATLAAE
;
A
#
# COMPACT_ATOMS: atom_id res chain seq x y z
N MET A 1 3.72 -25.24 -6.69
CA MET A 1 5.10 -25.77 -6.87
C MET A 1 6.16 -24.83 -6.31
N THR A 2 6.01 -23.50 -6.43
CA THR A 2 6.96 -22.51 -5.89
C THR A 2 7.21 -22.63 -4.39
N GLN A 3 6.16 -22.71 -3.56
CA GLN A 3 6.31 -22.84 -2.10
C GLN A 3 7.10 -24.09 -1.68
N LEU A 4 6.82 -25.24 -2.31
CA LEU A 4 7.54 -26.50 -2.07
C LEU A 4 9.04 -26.42 -2.42
N ALA A 5 9.40 -25.61 -3.42
CA ALA A 5 10.80 -25.39 -3.78
C ALA A 5 11.52 -24.53 -2.74
N LEU A 6 10.85 -23.49 -2.22
CA LEU A 6 11.38 -22.60 -1.18
C LEU A 6 11.67 -23.38 0.11
N THR A 7 10.77 -24.28 0.52
CA THR A 7 10.93 -25.06 1.76
C THR A 7 12.11 -26.03 1.79
N ASN A 8 12.84 -26.20 0.67
CA ASN A 8 14.09 -26.95 0.65
C ASN A 8 15.33 -26.11 1.05
N LEU A 9 15.12 -24.81 1.30
CA LEU A 9 16.16 -23.85 1.68
C LEU A 9 15.97 -23.39 3.12
N GLU A 10 17.03 -22.87 3.73
CA GLU A 10 16.85 -22.12 4.98
C GLU A 10 16.02 -20.85 4.72
N PRO A 11 15.22 -20.38 5.68
CA PRO A 11 14.29 -19.26 5.46
C PRO A 11 14.98 -17.99 4.96
N ALA A 12 16.17 -17.68 5.48
CA ALA A 12 16.95 -16.52 5.04
C ALA A 12 17.39 -16.67 3.57
N GLU A 13 17.83 -17.87 3.16
CA GLU A 13 18.23 -18.15 1.77
C GLU A 13 17.04 -18.04 0.82
N ALA A 14 15.87 -18.56 1.21
CA ALA A 14 14.65 -18.40 0.45
C ALA A 14 14.23 -16.92 0.34
N ALA A 15 14.35 -16.16 1.43
CA ALA A 15 14.07 -14.73 1.44
C ALA A 15 15.03 -13.96 0.51
N GLU A 16 16.33 -14.28 0.51
CA GLU A 16 17.31 -13.67 -0.39
C GLU A 16 16.93 -13.89 -1.86
N ILE A 17 16.52 -15.11 -2.22
CA ILE A 17 16.09 -15.45 -3.59
C ILE A 17 14.82 -14.68 -3.98
N VAL A 18 13.80 -14.67 -3.10
CA VAL A 18 12.53 -13.99 -3.37
C VAL A 18 12.74 -12.48 -3.50
N LEU A 19 13.52 -11.87 -2.61
CA LEU A 19 13.88 -10.45 -2.70
C LEU A 19 14.72 -10.16 -3.94
N GLY A 20 15.68 -11.02 -4.27
CA GLY A 20 16.48 -10.86 -5.49
C GLY A 20 15.62 -10.86 -6.75
N TYR A 21 14.53 -11.62 -6.77
CA TYR A 21 13.58 -11.63 -7.88
C TYR A 21 12.68 -10.38 -7.90
N LEU A 22 12.16 -9.95 -6.74
CA LEU A 22 11.17 -8.88 -6.67
C LEU A 22 11.79 -7.47 -6.65
N ALA A 23 12.95 -7.31 -6.03
CA ALA A 23 13.58 -6.03 -5.70
C ALA A 23 15.08 -5.96 -6.04
N GLY A 24 15.60 -6.92 -6.83
CA GLY A 24 17.03 -7.00 -7.13
C GLY A 24 17.58 -5.85 -7.97
N GLU A 25 16.72 -5.07 -8.65
CA GLU A 25 17.14 -3.87 -9.37
C GLU A 25 17.33 -2.67 -8.44
N GLU A 26 16.61 -2.64 -7.31
CA GLU A 26 16.66 -1.55 -6.32
C GLU A 26 17.59 -1.84 -5.14
N LEU A 27 17.98 -3.10 -4.94
CA LEU A 27 18.79 -3.54 -3.81
C LEU A 27 20.14 -4.08 -4.28
N THR A 28 21.21 -3.66 -3.61
CA THR A 28 22.51 -4.32 -3.74
C THR A 28 22.49 -5.70 -3.10
N LYS A 29 23.40 -6.60 -3.51
CA LYS A 29 23.52 -7.93 -2.90
C LYS A 29 23.65 -7.90 -1.37
N GLY A 30 24.44 -6.97 -0.83
CA GLY A 30 24.60 -6.83 0.62
C GLY A 30 23.33 -6.36 1.34
N GLN A 31 22.55 -5.47 0.70
CA GLN A 31 21.24 -5.07 1.23
C GLN A 31 20.24 -6.22 1.16
N THR A 32 20.21 -6.97 0.06
CA THR A 32 19.33 -8.14 -0.09
C THR A 32 19.60 -9.19 0.98
N ASP A 33 20.86 -9.53 1.22
CA ASP A 33 21.28 -10.46 2.29
C ASP A 33 20.84 -9.97 3.67
N GLN A 34 21.12 -8.71 4.01
CA GLN A 34 20.72 -8.13 5.29
C GLN A 34 19.19 -8.12 5.47
N LEU A 35 18.44 -7.68 4.47
CA LEU A 35 16.98 -7.58 4.52
C LEU A 35 16.35 -8.98 4.60
N ALA A 36 16.90 -9.98 3.92
CA ALA A 36 16.43 -11.36 3.98
C ALA A 36 16.50 -11.93 5.41
N HIS A 37 17.54 -11.58 6.16
CA HIS A 37 17.63 -11.90 7.59
C HIS A 37 16.58 -11.16 8.42
N GLN A 38 16.42 -9.85 8.21
CA GLN A 38 15.46 -9.01 8.93
C GLN A 38 14.00 -9.43 8.72
N MET A 39 13.64 -9.84 7.50
CA MET A 39 12.27 -10.26 7.15
C MET A 39 11.69 -11.37 8.03
N GLN A 40 12.53 -12.19 8.67
CA GLN A 40 12.05 -13.24 9.56
C GLN A 40 11.40 -12.69 10.84
N THR A 41 11.69 -11.44 11.21
CA THR A 41 11.21 -10.84 12.47
C THR A 41 10.63 -9.45 12.31
N GLU A 42 11.08 -8.68 11.32
CA GLU A 42 10.71 -7.28 11.12
C GLU A 42 9.64 -7.14 10.03
N LYS A 43 8.71 -6.20 10.23
CA LYS A 43 7.69 -5.88 9.23
C LYS A 43 8.22 -4.87 8.24
N LEU A 44 9.08 -5.29 7.33
CA LEU A 44 9.76 -4.38 6.40
C LEU A 44 8.80 -3.59 5.48
N TRP A 45 7.56 -4.06 5.29
CA TRP A 45 6.53 -3.31 4.55
C TRP A 45 5.88 -2.17 5.36
N GLU A 46 6.21 -2.03 6.63
CA GLU A 46 5.79 -0.94 7.53
C GLU A 46 6.99 -0.13 8.00
N GLU A 47 8.12 -0.79 8.24
CA GLU A 47 9.29 -0.23 8.92
C GLU A 47 10.38 0.30 7.98
N ASN A 48 10.39 -0.11 6.70
CA ASN A 48 11.46 0.31 5.80
C ASN A 48 11.31 1.79 5.42
N PRO A 49 12.39 2.59 5.40
CA PRO A 49 12.31 4.00 5.04
C PRO A 49 11.95 4.25 3.57
N ASN A 50 12.13 3.26 2.69
CA ASN A 50 11.77 3.37 1.28
C ASN A 50 10.37 2.78 1.01
N PHE A 51 9.36 3.65 0.98
CA PHE A 51 7.97 3.28 0.75
C PHE A 51 7.76 2.54 -0.58
N ALA A 52 8.54 2.83 -1.63
CA ALA A 52 8.40 2.19 -2.93
C ALA A 52 8.67 0.67 -2.88
N LEU A 53 9.38 0.20 -1.84
CA LEU A 53 9.65 -1.22 -1.62
C LEU A 53 8.60 -1.91 -0.73
N HIS A 54 7.68 -1.17 -0.11
CA HIS A 54 6.75 -1.74 0.87
C HIS A 54 5.89 -2.85 0.29
N GLN A 55 5.27 -2.64 -0.88
CA GLN A 55 4.49 -3.68 -1.54
C GLN A 55 5.35 -4.90 -1.93
N LYS A 56 6.59 -4.68 -2.36
CA LYS A 56 7.51 -5.78 -2.69
C LYS A 56 7.85 -6.60 -1.47
N PHE A 57 8.14 -5.95 -0.33
CA PHE A 57 8.37 -6.62 0.93
C PHE A 57 7.13 -7.35 1.43
N PHE A 58 5.95 -6.74 1.32
CA PHE A 58 4.69 -7.39 1.66
C PHE A 58 4.50 -8.69 0.86
N ASN A 59 4.63 -8.62 -0.46
CA ASN A 59 4.47 -9.76 -1.36
C ASN A 59 5.49 -10.87 -1.08
N ALA A 60 6.75 -10.48 -0.85
CA ALA A 60 7.82 -11.40 -0.49
C ALA A 60 7.50 -12.11 0.83
N THR A 61 7.13 -11.35 1.88
CA THR A 61 6.80 -11.89 3.19
C THR A 61 5.57 -12.78 3.12
N GLN A 62 4.51 -12.43 2.38
CA GLN A 62 3.30 -13.26 2.27
C GLN A 62 3.64 -14.64 1.71
N LEU A 63 4.41 -14.68 0.62
CA LEU A 63 4.84 -15.93 0.00
C LEU A 63 5.66 -16.79 0.98
N LEU A 64 6.56 -16.16 1.73
CA LEU A 64 7.44 -16.83 2.70
C LEU A 64 6.69 -17.27 3.97
N TYR A 65 5.74 -16.47 4.45
CA TYR A 65 4.84 -16.80 5.54
C TYR A 65 4.10 -18.10 5.23
N ASP A 66 3.48 -18.17 4.05
CA ASP A 66 2.73 -19.34 3.60
C ASP A 66 3.65 -20.56 3.40
N ALA A 67 4.82 -20.36 2.77
CA ALA A 67 5.76 -21.44 2.51
C ALA A 67 6.31 -22.07 3.81
N TYR A 68 6.59 -21.26 4.83
CA TYR A 68 7.20 -21.70 6.09
C TYR A 68 6.20 -21.80 7.25
N ASN A 69 4.90 -21.89 6.95
CA ASN A 69 3.83 -22.10 7.93
C ASN A 69 3.89 -21.11 9.10
N GLY A 70 4.03 -19.82 8.78
CA GLY A 70 4.01 -18.72 9.74
C GLY A 70 5.33 -18.40 10.44
N LYS A 71 6.47 -18.87 9.90
CA LYS A 71 7.80 -18.51 10.42
C LYS A 71 8.17 -17.05 10.21
N PHE A 72 7.63 -16.42 9.18
CA PHE A 72 7.77 -14.99 8.91
C PHE A 72 6.63 -14.22 9.60
N PRO A 73 6.73 -12.89 9.77
CA PRO A 73 5.62 -12.06 10.22
C PRO A 73 4.42 -12.21 9.28
N HIS A 74 3.21 -12.24 9.83
CA HIS A 74 1.97 -12.34 9.04
C HIS A 74 1.66 -10.98 8.40
N PRO A 75 1.72 -10.86 7.06
CA PRO A 75 1.37 -9.62 6.39
C PRO A 75 -0.14 -9.54 6.20
N GLN A 76 -0.70 -8.34 6.37
CA GLN A 76 -2.14 -8.09 6.22
C GLN A 76 -2.39 -6.90 5.31
N ALA A 77 -3.27 -7.09 4.34
CA ALA A 77 -3.72 -6.05 3.42
C ALA A 77 -5.20 -5.78 3.64
N VAL A 78 -5.62 -4.58 3.23
CA VAL A 78 -7.02 -4.23 3.05
C VAL A 78 -7.34 -4.14 1.57
N GLU A 79 -8.50 -4.65 1.20
CA GLU A 79 -9.08 -4.54 -0.13
C GLU A 79 -10.50 -3.99 0.03
N PHE A 80 -10.80 -2.90 -0.66
CA PHE A 80 -12.13 -2.29 -0.62
C PHE A 80 -12.42 -1.49 -1.89
N LYS A 81 -13.71 -1.19 -2.08
CA LYS A 81 -14.18 -0.32 -3.16
C LYS A 81 -14.63 1.02 -2.59
N VAL A 82 -14.21 2.11 -3.21
CA VAL A 82 -14.71 3.46 -2.89
C VAL A 82 -15.44 4.05 -4.08
N LYS A 83 -16.61 4.62 -3.83
CA LYS A 83 -17.36 5.41 -4.82
C LYS A 83 -17.22 6.89 -4.46
N VAL A 84 -16.58 7.65 -5.34
CA VAL A 84 -16.51 9.10 -5.26
C VAL A 84 -17.63 9.67 -6.12
N THR A 85 -18.44 10.57 -5.56
CA THR A 85 -19.49 11.28 -6.30
C THR A 85 -19.20 12.78 -6.21
N ALA A 86 -19.21 13.47 -7.34
CA ALA A 86 -18.95 14.90 -7.41
C ALA A 86 -20.25 15.68 -7.69
N ALA A 87 -20.35 16.88 -7.12
CA ALA A 87 -21.46 17.79 -7.41
C ALA A 87 -21.35 18.37 -8.83
N ASP A 88 -20.13 18.70 -9.25
CA ASP A 88 -19.81 19.04 -10.63
C ASP A 88 -19.05 17.87 -11.29
N PRO A 89 -19.56 17.29 -12.39
CA PRO A 89 -18.83 16.32 -13.21
C PRO A 89 -17.39 16.70 -13.56
N ALA A 90 -17.09 18.00 -13.69
CA ALA A 90 -15.76 18.50 -13.99
C ALA A 90 -14.74 18.20 -12.87
N ASP A 91 -15.19 18.12 -11.60
CA ASP A 91 -14.31 17.88 -10.46
C ASP A 91 -13.74 16.46 -10.47
N LEU A 92 -14.41 15.50 -11.12
CA LEU A 92 -13.88 14.14 -11.28
C LEU A 92 -12.63 14.09 -12.16
N ALA A 93 -12.39 15.11 -13.01
CA ALA A 93 -11.18 15.19 -13.81
C ALA A 93 -9.91 15.37 -12.96
N LEU A 94 -10.05 15.87 -11.73
CA LEU A 94 -8.93 15.98 -10.78
C LEU A 94 -8.38 14.60 -10.38
N LEU A 95 -9.21 13.54 -10.49
CA LEU A 95 -8.79 12.16 -10.22
C LEU A 95 -7.98 11.58 -11.38
N ASP A 96 -8.00 12.16 -12.58
CA ASP A 96 -7.35 11.57 -13.75
C ASP A 96 -5.83 11.87 -13.81
N HIS A 97 -5.34 12.85 -13.06
CA HIS A 97 -3.92 13.26 -13.05
C HIS A 97 -3.08 12.50 -12.01
N GLU A 98 -3.39 12.66 -10.73
CA GLU A 98 -2.71 11.99 -9.62
C GLU A 98 -3.74 11.22 -8.76
N PRO A 99 -4.29 10.11 -9.30
CA PRO A 99 -5.41 9.42 -8.68
C PRO A 99 -5.10 8.94 -7.26
N ALA A 100 -3.87 8.51 -7.00
CA ALA A 100 -3.48 8.02 -5.67
C ALA A 100 -3.48 9.15 -4.62
N ALA A 101 -2.85 10.29 -4.92
CA ALA A 101 -2.80 11.44 -4.01
C ALA A 101 -4.20 12.01 -3.78
N ALA A 102 -4.96 12.20 -4.86
CA ALA A 102 -6.33 12.70 -4.77
C ALA A 102 -7.24 11.77 -3.96
N LEU A 103 -7.15 10.45 -4.17
CA LEU A 103 -7.94 9.50 -3.38
C LEU A 103 -7.49 9.46 -1.92
N LEU A 104 -6.20 9.47 -1.59
CA LEU A 104 -5.78 9.51 -0.19
C LEU A 104 -6.31 10.75 0.54
N ARG A 105 -6.35 11.91 -0.13
CA ARG A 105 -6.99 13.12 0.41
C ARG A 105 -8.47 12.92 0.66
N LEU A 106 -9.18 12.25 -0.25
CA LEU A 106 -10.60 11.93 -0.10
C LEU A 106 -10.85 10.84 0.94
N LEU A 107 -9.92 9.92 1.17
CA LEU A 107 -10.00 8.86 2.19
C LEU A 107 -9.69 9.40 3.60
N GLY A 108 -8.83 10.41 3.71
CA GLY A 108 -8.38 11.00 4.97
C GLY A 108 -9.50 11.32 5.97
N PRO A 109 -10.57 12.03 5.58
CA PRO A 109 -11.69 12.34 6.47
C PRO A 109 -12.47 11.11 6.97
N GLY A 110 -12.37 9.96 6.29
CA GLY A 110 -12.97 8.70 6.72
C GLY A 110 -12.12 7.92 7.74
N LEU A 111 -10.89 8.35 7.99
CA LEU A 111 -10.00 7.77 9.00
C LEU A 111 -10.14 8.50 10.35
N SER A 112 -9.79 7.84 11.45
CA SER A 112 -9.77 8.54 12.74
C SER A 112 -8.66 9.60 12.79
N ASP A 113 -8.81 10.65 13.58
CA ASP A 113 -7.78 11.69 13.78
C ASP A 113 -6.42 11.13 14.26
N ARG A 114 -6.42 9.91 14.80
CA ARG A 114 -5.21 9.22 15.30
C ARG A 114 -4.58 8.30 14.26
N ALA A 115 -5.20 8.16 13.09
CA ALA A 115 -4.70 7.32 12.01
C ALA A 115 -3.28 7.74 11.64
N LEU A 116 -2.47 6.74 11.34
CA LEU A 116 -1.07 6.94 11.01
C LEU A 116 -0.88 7.89 9.83
N LEU A 117 -1.77 7.80 8.84
CA LEU A 117 -1.76 8.63 7.65
C LEU A 117 -1.79 10.13 8.00
N HIS A 118 -2.65 10.55 8.93
CA HIS A 118 -2.70 11.94 9.39
C HIS A 118 -1.44 12.36 10.14
N ARG A 119 -0.89 11.45 10.96
CA ARG A 119 0.32 11.73 11.75
C ARG A 119 1.55 11.92 10.89
N LEU A 120 1.68 11.19 9.79
CA LEU A 120 2.86 11.23 8.92
C LEU A 120 2.72 12.15 7.72
N PHE A 121 1.50 12.34 7.19
CA PHE A 121 1.25 13.02 5.93
C PHE A 121 0.19 14.13 6.02
N GLY A 122 -0.01 14.71 7.20
CA GLY A 122 -1.03 15.75 7.41
C GLY A 122 -0.92 16.94 6.44
N ASP A 123 0.30 17.39 6.13
CA ASP A 123 0.52 18.48 5.19
C ASP A 123 0.17 18.08 3.76
N GLN A 124 0.57 16.89 3.32
CA GLN A 124 0.30 16.35 1.97
C GLN A 124 -1.18 16.06 1.75
N LEU A 125 -1.88 15.65 2.82
CA LEU A 125 -3.34 15.49 2.83
C LEU A 125 -4.05 16.85 2.74
N ALA A 126 -3.46 17.92 3.30
CA ALA A 126 -4.00 19.28 3.18
C ALA A 126 -3.72 19.91 1.80
N GLY A 127 -2.68 19.49 1.07
CA GLY A 127 -2.38 19.92 -0.29
C GLY A 127 -0.92 19.71 -0.69
N GLY A 128 -0.53 20.18 -1.89
CA GLY A 128 0.85 20.12 -2.39
C GLY A 128 1.25 18.79 -3.04
N GLU A 129 2.55 18.52 -3.18
CA GLU A 129 3.03 17.25 -3.75
C GLU A 129 2.86 16.10 -2.75
N PHE A 130 2.38 14.95 -3.22
CA PHE A 130 2.27 13.73 -2.39
C PHE A 130 2.86 12.50 -3.10
N PRO A 131 4.19 12.46 -3.32
CA PRO A 131 4.84 11.40 -4.09
C PRO A 131 4.71 10.01 -3.45
N GLU A 132 4.60 9.92 -2.12
CA GLU A 132 4.44 8.66 -1.39
C GLU A 132 3.07 8.01 -1.60
N ALA A 133 2.08 8.73 -2.13
CA ALA A 133 0.72 8.23 -2.30
C ALA A 133 0.67 6.93 -3.12
N ASN A 134 1.48 6.83 -4.18
CA ASN A 134 1.59 5.63 -5.02
C ASN A 134 2.22 4.43 -4.30
N SER A 135 2.96 4.68 -3.22
CA SER A 135 3.55 3.65 -2.38
C SER A 135 2.65 3.23 -1.21
N ILE A 136 1.65 4.04 -0.87
CA ILE A 136 0.62 3.73 0.12
C ILE A 136 -0.54 2.98 -0.54
N LEU A 137 -1.06 3.47 -1.67
CA LEU A 137 -2.09 2.79 -2.46
C LEU A 137 -1.44 1.85 -3.48
N TRP A 138 -1.16 0.62 -3.04
CA TRP A 138 -0.43 -0.39 -3.79
C TRP A 138 -1.08 -0.83 -5.09
N GLN A 139 -2.41 -0.89 -5.11
CA GLN A 139 -3.15 -1.12 -6.34
C GLN A 139 -4.35 -0.21 -6.35
N LEU A 140 -4.54 0.44 -7.49
CA LEU A 140 -5.62 1.37 -7.71
C LEU A 140 -6.19 1.14 -9.11
N THR A 141 -7.36 0.53 -9.18
CA THR A 141 -8.00 0.17 -10.45
C THR A 141 -9.35 0.86 -10.56
N PRO A 142 -9.57 1.73 -11.56
CA PRO A 142 -10.89 2.25 -11.86
C PRO A 142 -11.81 1.10 -12.30
N SER A 143 -12.97 0.95 -11.67
CA SER A 143 -13.92 -0.12 -12.00
C SER A 143 -15.15 0.38 -12.76
N GLU A 144 -15.68 1.55 -12.38
CA GLU A 144 -16.87 2.15 -12.98
C GLU A 144 -16.73 3.68 -13.03
N LYS A 145 -17.16 4.32 -14.11
CA LYS A 145 -17.19 5.79 -14.24
C LYS A 145 -18.51 6.22 -14.89
N THR A 146 -19.26 7.08 -14.21
CA THR A 146 -20.46 7.77 -14.72
C THR A 146 -20.14 9.25 -14.93
N ALA A 147 -21.14 10.06 -15.29
CA ALA A 147 -20.96 11.51 -15.42
C ALA A 147 -20.63 12.18 -14.08
N ASP A 148 -21.18 11.67 -12.98
CA ASP A 148 -21.18 12.25 -11.64
C ASP A 148 -20.44 11.39 -10.60
N SER A 149 -19.99 10.20 -10.96
CA SER A 149 -19.26 9.33 -10.02
C SER A 149 -18.16 8.48 -10.66
N ALA A 150 -17.18 8.12 -9.85
CA ALA A 150 -16.12 7.19 -10.20
C ALA A 150 -15.93 6.18 -9.06
N VAL A 151 -15.74 4.91 -9.39
CA VAL A 151 -15.51 3.82 -8.45
C VAL A 151 -14.10 3.28 -8.65
N TYR A 152 -13.41 3.09 -7.54
CA TYR A 152 -12.05 2.56 -7.51
C TYR A 152 -11.96 1.34 -6.60
N ASP A 153 -11.27 0.33 -7.10
CA ASP A 153 -10.82 -0.83 -6.35
C ASP A 153 -9.42 -0.53 -5.80
N ILE A 154 -9.29 -0.62 -4.48
CA ILE A 154 -8.09 -0.22 -3.75
C ILE A 154 -7.55 -1.41 -2.98
N VAL A 155 -6.24 -1.63 -3.10
CA VAL A 155 -5.47 -2.52 -2.23
C VAL A 155 -4.35 -1.73 -1.55
N SER A 156 -4.21 -1.90 -0.24
CA SER A 156 -3.14 -1.27 0.57
C SER A 156 -2.79 -2.14 1.78
N SER A 157 -1.77 -1.75 2.53
CA SER A 157 -1.47 -2.35 3.83
C SER A 157 -2.56 -2.00 4.84
N ASP A 158 -2.88 -2.93 5.74
CA ASP A 158 -3.69 -2.62 6.92
C ASP A 158 -3.07 -1.50 7.77
N TYR A 159 -1.74 -1.45 7.86
CA TYR A 159 -0.96 -0.41 8.52
C TYR A 159 -1.40 1.02 8.19
N TRP A 160 -1.85 1.26 6.97
CA TRP A 160 -2.31 2.57 6.52
C TRP A 160 -3.81 2.77 6.69
N LEU A 161 -4.60 1.76 6.32
CA LEU A 161 -6.03 1.93 6.02
C LEU A 161 -6.92 0.92 6.76
N GLU A 162 -6.44 0.22 7.78
CA GLU A 162 -7.26 -0.71 8.57
C GLU A 162 -8.51 -0.01 9.14
N GLU A 163 -8.34 1.21 9.66
CA GLU A 163 -9.43 1.97 10.28
C GLU A 163 -10.51 2.39 9.28
N PHE A 164 -10.20 2.39 7.97
CA PHE A 164 -11.16 2.80 6.94
C PHE A 164 -12.39 1.88 6.87
N LYS A 165 -12.29 0.65 7.39
CA LYS A 165 -13.44 -0.27 7.53
C LYS A 165 -14.58 0.29 8.40
N PHE A 166 -14.31 1.34 9.19
CA PHE A 166 -15.30 2.02 10.03
C PHE A 166 -15.85 3.29 9.39
N ALA A 167 -15.38 3.66 8.20
CA ALA A 167 -15.86 4.83 7.49
C ALA A 167 -17.26 4.57 6.92
N ASP A 168 -18.19 5.50 7.19
CA ASP A 168 -19.50 5.56 6.55
C ASP A 168 -19.44 6.46 5.29
N THR A 169 -20.60 6.82 4.72
CA THR A 169 -20.65 7.87 3.70
C THR A 169 -20.39 9.23 4.32
N TYR A 170 -19.45 9.98 3.77
CA TYR A 170 -19.08 11.32 4.23
C TYR A 170 -18.78 12.26 3.04
N GLU A 171 -18.75 13.56 3.34
CA GLU A 171 -18.32 14.59 2.40
C GLU A 171 -16.84 14.89 2.61
N ALA A 172 -16.11 15.04 1.51
CA ALA A 172 -14.71 15.42 1.51
C ALA A 172 -14.46 16.50 0.45
N THR A 173 -13.47 17.35 0.69
CA THR A 173 -13.07 18.39 -0.24
C THR A 173 -11.71 18.05 -0.81
N LEU A 174 -11.59 18.09 -2.13
CA LEU A 174 -10.30 18.05 -2.81
C LEU A 174 -9.91 19.48 -3.15
N ALA A 175 -8.83 19.99 -2.54
CA ALA A 175 -8.29 21.28 -2.95
C ALA A 175 -7.72 21.14 -4.38
N ALA A 176 -8.18 21.99 -5.29
CA ALA A 176 -7.50 22.18 -6.55
C ALA A 176 -6.17 22.90 -6.28
N GLU A 177 -5.09 22.44 -6.92
CA GLU A 177 -3.77 23.07 -6.85
C GLU A 177 -3.80 24.55 -7.29
#